data_AF-A0A509KW51-F1
#
_entry.id   AF-A0A509KW51-F1
#
_cell.length_a   1.000
_cell.length_b   1.000
_cell.length_c   1.000
_cell.angle_alpha   90.00
_cell.angle_beta   90.00
_cell.angle_gamma   90.00
#
_symmetry.space_group_name_H-M   'P 1'
#
loop_
_entity.id
_entity.type
_entity.pdbx_description
1 polymer ?
#
loop_
_entity_poly.entity_id
_entity_poly.type
_entity_poly.pdbx_seq_one_letter_code
_entity_poly.pdbx_strand_id
1 'polypeptide(L)'
;MEGWTEDEIKNKDLMAPCGLYCGVCGVYIATRDNNQKFKTIMGNLYGTKPEETECLGCMQPDETKKLYVYCKLCTIRDCVKSKGVYSCHQCDEWPCSKIENFGLATGKKVMKNTIPIWKAKVAEHGDEKGSVEWARAVCERYHCSSC
;
A
#
# COMPACT_ATOMS: atom_id res chain seq x y z
N MET A 1 -4.26 15.31 -8.51
CA MET A 1 -5.37 15.21 -7.53
C MET A 1 -5.01 16.05 -6.32
N GLU A 2 -5.95 16.68 -5.62
CA GLU A 2 -5.60 17.37 -4.37
C GLU A 2 -5.04 16.36 -3.35
N GLY A 3 -3.85 16.63 -2.80
CA GLY A 3 -3.15 15.75 -1.86
C GLY A 3 -2.16 14.72 -2.43
N TRP A 4 -2.16 14.47 -3.75
CA TRP A 4 -1.22 13.55 -4.42
C TRP A 4 -0.78 14.03 -5.80
N THR A 5 0.52 13.97 -6.05
CA THR A 5 1.11 14.24 -7.37
C THR A 5 0.91 13.05 -8.33
N GLU A 6 0.98 13.30 -9.64
CA GLU A 6 0.89 12.21 -10.63
C GLU A 6 2.09 11.26 -10.55
N ASP A 7 3.27 11.76 -10.17
CA ASP A 7 4.46 10.91 -9.99
C ASP A 7 4.30 9.96 -8.80
N GLU A 8 3.69 10.43 -7.70
CA GLU A 8 3.33 9.55 -6.59
C GLU A 8 2.33 8.47 -7.01
N ILE A 9 1.28 8.84 -7.75
CA ILE A 9 0.25 7.89 -8.21
C ILE A 9 0.86 6.82 -9.14
N LYS A 10 1.84 7.20 -9.96
CA LYS A 10 2.56 6.28 -10.85
C LYS A 10 3.66 5.48 -10.16
N ASN A 11 4.03 5.84 -8.93
CA ASN A 11 5.14 5.21 -8.24
C ASN A 11 4.79 3.77 -7.82
N LYS A 12 5.41 2.81 -8.51
CA LYS A 12 5.26 1.38 -8.23
C LYS A 12 5.66 1.04 -6.78
N ASP A 13 6.64 1.70 -6.19
CA ASP A 13 7.05 1.44 -4.80
C ASP A 13 5.92 1.61 -3.79
N LEU A 14 4.91 2.43 -4.13
CA LEU A 14 3.73 2.67 -3.31
C LEU A 14 2.59 1.68 -3.56
N MET A 15 2.63 0.92 -4.65
CA MET A 15 1.57 -0.02 -5.04
C MET A 15 1.72 -1.34 -4.27
N ALA A 16 1.23 -1.34 -3.03
CA ALA A 16 1.37 -2.47 -2.12
C ALA A 16 0.75 -3.76 -2.67
N PRO A 17 1.44 -4.91 -2.56
CA PRO A 17 1.02 -6.13 -3.22
C PRO A 17 -0.31 -6.67 -2.69
N CYS A 18 -0.64 -6.33 -1.45
CA CYS A 18 -1.89 -6.71 -0.80
C CYS A 18 -3.10 -5.83 -1.17
N GLY A 19 -2.88 -4.72 -1.87
CA GLY A 19 -3.91 -3.72 -2.21
C GLY A 19 -4.09 -2.62 -1.17
N LEU A 20 -3.28 -2.57 -0.10
CA LEU A 20 -3.21 -1.44 0.84
C LEU A 20 -2.28 -0.36 0.30
N TYR A 21 -2.74 0.39 -0.71
CA TYR A 21 -1.93 1.39 -1.41
C TYR A 21 -1.17 2.31 -0.43
N CYS A 22 0.16 2.36 -0.54
CA CYS A 22 1.00 3.09 0.41
C CYS A 22 0.84 4.60 0.28
N GLY A 23 0.42 5.14 -0.88
CA GLY A 23 0.17 6.57 -1.03
C GLY A 23 -0.90 7.11 -0.07
N VAL A 24 -1.79 6.24 0.44
CA VAL A 24 -2.80 6.60 1.47
C VAL A 24 -2.44 6.07 2.87
N CYS A 25 -1.23 5.50 3.05
CA CYS A 25 -0.78 4.98 4.33
C CYS A 25 -0.27 6.12 5.23
N GLY A 26 -0.77 6.18 6.47
CA GLY A 26 -0.37 7.21 7.43
C GLY A 26 1.14 7.27 7.71
N VAL A 27 1.83 6.13 7.74
CA VAL A 27 3.30 6.09 7.95
C VAL A 27 4.05 6.67 6.75
N TYR A 28 3.62 6.35 5.53
CA TYR A 28 4.21 6.93 4.32
C TYR A 28 3.95 8.43 4.26
N ILE A 29 2.69 8.86 4.47
CA ILE A 29 2.31 10.28 4.46
C ILE A 29 3.11 11.07 5.52
N ALA A 30 3.24 10.54 6.74
CA ALA A 30 4.04 11.17 7.78
C ALA A 30 5.52 11.32 7.37
N THR A 31 6.07 10.34 6.65
CA THR A 31 7.45 10.38 6.14
C THR A 31 7.59 11.37 4.99
N ARG A 32 6.71 11.30 3.99
CA ARG A 32 6.65 12.17 2.80
C ARG A 32 6.57 13.64 3.19
N ASP A 33 5.68 13.96 4.13
CA ASP A 33 5.41 15.34 4.56
C ASP A 33 6.39 15.82 5.64
N ASN A 34 7.36 14.99 6.02
CA ASN A 34 8.28 15.22 7.15
C ASN A 34 7.54 15.64 8.44
N ASN A 35 6.36 15.06 8.67
CA ASN A 35 5.44 15.45 9.74
C ASN A 35 5.74 14.66 11.02
N GLN A 36 6.65 15.20 11.85
CA GLN A 36 7.10 14.55 13.08
C GLN A 36 5.96 14.30 14.08
N LYS A 37 4.97 15.20 14.16
CA LYS A 37 3.81 15.01 15.05
C LYS A 37 2.98 13.80 14.62
N PHE A 38 2.66 13.71 13.33
CA PHE A 38 1.87 12.60 12.80
C PHE A 38 2.63 11.28 12.88
N LYS A 39 3.95 11.31 12.63
CA LYS A 39 4.84 10.17 12.79
C LYS A 39 4.82 9.61 14.22
N THR A 40 4.89 10.47 15.25
CA THR A 40 4.76 10.06 16.65
C THR A 40 3.39 9.45 16.96
N ILE A 41 2.30 10.01 16.42
CA ILE A 41 0.96 9.45 16.58
C ILE A 41 0.88 8.03 16.00
N MET A 42 1.42 7.82 14.79
CA MET A 42 1.48 6.50 14.16
C MET A 42 2.34 5.53 14.97
N GLY A 43 3.50 5.98 15.45
CA GLY A 43 4.39 5.16 16.28
C GLY A 43 3.71 4.70 17.56
N ASN A 44 3.05 5.62 18.27
CA ASN A 44 2.30 5.29 19.49
C ASN A 44 1.12 4.34 19.22
N LEU A 45 0.40 4.52 18.11
CA LEU A 45 -0.73 3.67 17.73
C LEU A 45 -0.31 2.21 17.51
N TYR A 46 0.88 1.99 16.94
CA TYR A 46 1.37 0.67 16.58
C TYR A 46 2.49 0.13 17.47
N GLY A 47 2.88 0.89 18.51
CA GLY A 47 3.92 0.53 19.47
C GLY A 47 5.34 0.55 18.89
N THR A 48 5.62 1.40 17.89
CA THR A 48 6.91 1.49 17.20
C THR A 48 7.63 2.78 17.52
N LYS A 49 8.97 2.75 17.59
CA LYS A 49 9.76 3.96 17.78
C LYS A 49 9.71 4.85 16.54
N PRO A 50 9.98 6.16 16.63
CA PRO A 50 10.01 7.04 15.46
C PRO A 50 10.92 6.51 14.34
N GLU A 51 12.12 6.05 14.63
CA GLU A 51 13.06 5.48 13.66
C GLU A 51 12.53 4.20 12.96
N GLU A 52 11.61 3.47 13.60
CA GLU A 52 10.95 2.30 13.04
C GLU A 52 9.65 2.65 12.30
N THR A 53 9.21 3.91 12.41
CA THR A 53 7.96 4.48 11.88
C THR A 53 8.26 5.41 10.69
N GLU A 54 9.12 4.96 9.77
CA GLU A 54 9.41 5.63 8.50
C GLU A 54 9.21 4.67 7.32
N CYS A 55 8.70 5.19 6.20
CA CYS A 55 8.44 4.38 5.03
C CYS A 55 8.54 5.20 3.74
N LEU A 56 9.16 4.64 2.70
CA LEU A 56 9.14 5.17 1.33
C LEU A 56 8.28 4.34 0.35
N GLY A 57 7.52 3.37 0.85
CA GLY A 57 6.70 2.46 0.05
C GLY A 57 7.05 1.00 0.30
N CYS A 58 6.06 0.11 0.39
CA CYS A 58 6.36 -1.28 0.75
C CYS A 58 7.00 -2.10 -0.39
N MET A 59 6.87 -1.63 -1.64
CA MET A 59 7.52 -2.25 -2.80
C MET A 59 8.84 -1.56 -3.19
N GLN A 60 9.30 -0.60 -2.39
CA GLN A 60 10.63 -0.01 -2.55
C GLN A 60 11.72 -1.11 -2.55
N PRO A 61 12.87 -0.86 -3.22
CA PRO A 61 14.02 -1.75 -3.18
C PRO A 61 14.47 -2.08 -1.74
N ASP A 62 15.02 -3.27 -1.52
CA ASP A 62 15.41 -3.68 -0.16
C ASP A 62 16.59 -2.86 0.38
N GLU A 63 17.41 -2.26 -0.50
CA GLU A 63 18.54 -1.40 -0.12
C GLU A 63 18.13 -0.04 0.46
N THR A 64 16.89 0.42 0.27
CA THR A 64 16.47 1.79 0.59
C THR A 64 16.33 2.05 2.10
N LYS A 65 16.49 1.01 2.95
CA LYS A 65 16.51 0.97 4.43
C LYS A 65 15.29 1.56 5.18
N LYS A 66 14.55 2.49 4.59
CA LYS A 66 13.39 3.20 5.16
C LYS A 66 12.10 2.47 4.84
N LEU A 67 12.00 1.24 5.34
CA LEU A 67 10.79 0.43 5.31
C LEU A 67 10.23 0.29 6.73
N TYR A 68 8.93 0.55 6.86
CA TYR A 68 8.22 0.39 8.12
C TYR A 68 8.35 -1.03 8.66
N VAL A 69 8.57 -1.18 9.98
CA VAL A 69 8.91 -2.49 10.58
C VAL A 69 7.88 -3.59 10.29
N TYR A 70 6.58 -3.28 10.31
CA TYR A 70 5.55 -4.27 9.97
C TYR A 70 5.57 -4.67 8.49
N CYS A 71 5.98 -3.77 7.60
CA CYS A 71 6.14 -4.07 6.19
C CYS A 71 7.42 -4.89 5.93
N LYS A 72 8.46 -4.77 6.78
CA LYS A 72 9.65 -5.63 6.74
C LYS A 72 9.33 -7.09 7.09
N LEU A 73 8.37 -7.31 7.99
CA LEU A 73 7.94 -8.64 8.46
C LEU A 73 6.71 -9.18 7.71
N CYS A 74 6.32 -8.53 6.61
CA CYS A 74 5.05 -8.82 5.93
C CYS A 74 5.14 -10.07 5.05
N THR A 75 4.51 -11.16 5.50
CA THR A 75 4.47 -12.44 4.78
C THR A 75 3.77 -12.37 3.41
N ILE A 76 2.92 -11.36 3.16
CA ILE A 76 2.29 -11.16 1.83
C ILE A 76 3.32 -10.61 0.83
N ARG A 77 4.21 -9.71 1.29
CA ARG A 77 5.31 -9.17 0.48
C ARG A 77 6.28 -10.29 0.10
N ASP A 78 6.66 -11.11 1.07
CA ASP A 78 7.52 -12.28 0.81
C ASP A 78 6.86 -13.26 -0.15
N CYS A 79 5.54 -13.46 -0.02
CA CYS A 79 4.78 -14.33 -0.90
C CYS A 79 4.86 -13.90 -2.37
N VAL A 80 4.59 -12.62 -2.68
CA VAL A 80 4.62 -12.16 -4.08
C VAL A 80 6.03 -12.22 -4.67
N LYS A 81 7.06 -11.87 -3.88
CA LYS A 81 8.47 -12.01 -4.28
C LYS A 81 8.82 -13.47 -4.60
N SER A 82 8.44 -14.40 -3.72
CA SER A 82 8.72 -15.83 -3.91
C SER A 82 8.02 -16.44 -5.12
N LYS A 83 6.83 -15.92 -5.47
CA LYS A 83 6.04 -16.35 -6.64
C LYS A 83 6.47 -15.66 -7.94
N GLY A 84 7.37 -14.66 -7.88
CA GLY A 84 7.78 -13.89 -9.06
C GLY A 84 6.66 -13.02 -9.65
N VAL A 85 5.63 -12.71 -8.86
CA VAL A 85 4.54 -11.81 -9.26
C VAL A 85 4.67 -10.48 -8.52
N TYR A 86 4.09 -9.43 -9.07
CA TYR A 86 4.19 -8.10 -8.49
C TYR A 86 3.22 -7.90 -7.33
N SER A 87 1.98 -8.36 -7.49
CA SER A 87 0.89 -8.06 -6.55
C SER A 87 -0.16 -9.17 -6.56
N CYS A 88 -0.96 -9.24 -5.51
CA CYS A 88 -2.02 -10.21 -5.37
C CYS A 88 -3.12 -10.07 -6.45
N HIS A 89 -3.18 -8.96 -7.18
CA HIS A 89 -4.07 -8.85 -8.34
C HIS A 89 -3.68 -9.80 -9.48
N GLN A 90 -2.43 -10.28 -9.51
CA GLN A 90 -1.94 -11.29 -10.46
C GLN A 90 -2.07 -12.73 -9.90
N CYS A 91 -2.63 -12.90 -8.70
CA CYS A 91 -2.75 -14.20 -8.06
C CYS A 91 -4.11 -14.84 -8.38
N ASP A 92 -4.07 -16.05 -8.92
CA ASP A 92 -5.26 -16.86 -9.24
C ASP A 92 -5.94 -17.41 -7.98
N GLU A 93 -5.17 -17.62 -6.91
CA GLU A 93 -5.65 -18.11 -5.62
C GLU A 93 -6.32 -17.00 -4.77
N TRP A 94 -6.51 -15.79 -5.32
CA TRP A 94 -7.08 -14.68 -4.56
C TRP A 94 -8.60 -14.80 -4.36
N PRO A 95 -9.13 -14.55 -3.13
CA PRO A 95 -8.41 -14.30 -1.88
C PRO A 95 -7.91 -15.61 -1.24
N CYS A 96 -6.62 -15.67 -0.89
CA CYS A 96 -6.02 -16.85 -0.27
C CYS A 96 -6.00 -16.76 1.26
N SER A 97 -5.56 -17.83 1.92
CA SER A 97 -5.50 -17.92 3.40
C SER A 97 -4.68 -16.81 4.07
N LYS A 98 -3.62 -16.29 3.42
CA LYS A 98 -2.82 -15.16 3.94
C LYS A 98 -3.65 -13.88 4.08
N ILE A 99 -4.68 -13.72 3.25
CA ILE A 99 -5.57 -12.56 3.24
C ILE A 99 -6.75 -12.79 4.17
N GLU A 100 -7.33 -13.99 4.13
CA GLU A 100 -8.44 -14.38 5.01
C GLU A 100 -8.06 -14.28 6.49
N ASN A 101 -6.82 -14.66 6.82
CA ASN A 101 -6.27 -14.69 8.17
C ASN A 101 -5.48 -13.42 8.54
N PHE A 102 -5.58 -12.34 7.76
CA PHE A 102 -4.86 -11.11 8.09
C PHE A 102 -5.35 -10.51 9.41
N GLY A 103 -4.41 -10.20 10.31
CA GLY A 103 -4.69 -9.88 11.71
C GLY A 103 -5.44 -8.56 11.94
N LEU A 104 -5.37 -7.60 11.02
CA LEU A 104 -6.09 -6.33 11.15
C LEU A 104 -7.38 -6.37 10.31
N ALA A 105 -8.53 -6.46 10.98
CA ALA A 105 -9.84 -6.57 10.32
C ALA A 105 -10.10 -5.46 9.31
N THR A 106 -9.76 -4.20 9.64
CA THR A 106 -9.89 -3.05 8.72
C THR A 106 -9.00 -3.22 7.49
N GLY A 107 -7.73 -3.60 7.68
CA GLY A 107 -6.82 -3.86 6.57
C GLY A 107 -7.33 -4.98 5.67
N LYS A 108 -7.80 -6.10 6.25
CA LYS A 108 -8.42 -7.20 5.52
C LYS A 108 -9.60 -6.75 4.66
N LYS A 109 -10.49 -5.92 5.22
CA LYS A 109 -11.63 -5.36 4.48
C LYS A 109 -11.18 -4.49 3.31
N VAL A 110 -10.17 -3.63 3.52
CA VAL A 110 -9.63 -2.80 2.44
C VAL A 110 -9.02 -3.67 1.35
N MET A 111 -8.17 -4.64 1.69
CA MET A 111 -7.56 -5.57 0.72
C MET A 111 -8.62 -6.29 -0.14
N LYS A 112 -9.65 -6.84 0.50
CA LYS A 112 -10.76 -7.52 -0.20
C LYS A 112 -11.55 -6.60 -1.13
N ASN A 113 -11.55 -5.29 -0.87
CA ASN A 113 -12.20 -4.31 -1.73
C ASN A 113 -11.27 -3.82 -2.85
N THR A 114 -9.99 -3.57 -2.56
CA THR A 114 -9.08 -2.88 -3.48
C THR A 114 -8.43 -3.80 -4.51
N ILE A 115 -8.13 -5.05 -4.18
CA ILE A 115 -7.55 -5.99 -5.17
C ILE A 115 -8.52 -6.31 -6.32
N PRO A 116 -9.83 -6.57 -6.09
CA PRO A 116 -10.77 -6.72 -7.20
C PRO A 116 -10.86 -5.49 -8.10
N ILE A 117 -10.79 -4.28 -7.54
CA ILE A 117 -10.75 -3.04 -8.33
C ILE A 117 -9.47 -3.00 -9.17
N TRP A 118 -8.32 -3.40 -8.61
CA TRP A 118 -7.06 -3.49 -9.35
C TRP A 118 -7.17 -4.46 -10.52
N LYS A 119 -7.70 -5.67 -10.29
CA LYS A 119 -7.97 -6.67 -11.34
C LYS A 119 -8.85 -6.08 -12.45
N ALA A 120 -9.93 -5.38 -12.09
CA ALA A 120 -10.82 -4.76 -13.06
C ALA A 120 -10.13 -3.67 -13.89
N LYS A 121 -9.35 -2.79 -13.26
CA LYS A 121 -8.60 -1.74 -13.97
C LYS A 121 -7.52 -2.29 -14.89
N VAL A 122 -6.85 -3.37 -14.49
CA VAL A 122 -5.88 -4.07 -15.35
C VAL A 122 -6.58 -4.75 -16.53
N ALA A 123 -7.74 -5.36 -16.33
CA ALA A 123 -8.53 -5.92 -17.44
C ALA A 123 -9.01 -4.84 -18.43
N GLU A 124 -9.34 -3.65 -17.94
CA GLU A 124 -9.83 -2.53 -18.75
C GLU A 124 -8.71 -1.80 -19.52
N HIS A 125 -7.53 -1.66 -18.93
CA HIS A 125 -6.50 -0.73 -19.41
C HIS A 125 -5.11 -1.37 -19.65
N GLY A 126 -4.95 -2.67 -19.38
CA GLY A 126 -3.66 -3.34 -19.31
C GLY A 126 -2.95 -3.13 -17.97
N ASP A 127 -1.91 -3.92 -17.70
CA ASP A 127 -1.25 -4.00 -16.38
C ASP A 127 -0.68 -2.64 -15.90
N GLU A 128 0.15 -2.01 -16.73
CA GLU A 128 0.80 -0.72 -16.44
C GLU A 128 -0.23 0.39 -16.14
N LYS A 129 -1.11 0.68 -17.10
CA LYS A 129 -2.10 1.76 -16.97
C LYS A 129 -3.16 1.42 -15.93
N GLY A 130 -3.62 0.17 -15.88
CA GLY A 130 -4.60 -0.29 -14.91
C GLY A 130 -4.12 -0.17 -13.47
N SER A 131 -2.83 -0.38 -13.21
CA SER A 131 -2.24 -0.17 -11.89
C SER A 131 -2.23 1.30 -11.47
N VAL A 132 -1.97 2.22 -12.41
CA VAL A 132 -2.06 3.66 -12.16
C VAL A 132 -3.51 4.09 -11.91
N GLU A 133 -4.46 3.62 -12.71
CA GLU A 133 -5.89 3.93 -12.51
C GLU A 133 -6.42 3.34 -11.21
N TRP A 134 -5.93 2.17 -10.79
CA TRP A 134 -6.23 1.60 -9.49
C TRP A 134 -5.71 2.49 -8.35
N ALA A 135 -4.44 2.90 -8.41
CA ALA A 135 -3.85 3.78 -7.40
C ALA A 135 -4.63 5.10 -7.31
N ARG A 136 -5.02 5.68 -8.44
CA ARG A 136 -5.86 6.89 -8.52
C ARG A 136 -7.23 6.66 -7.85
N ALA A 137 -7.93 5.57 -8.20
CA ALA A 137 -9.23 5.25 -7.60
C ALA A 137 -9.14 5.03 -6.08
N VAL A 138 -8.01 4.50 -5.59
CA VAL A 138 -7.77 4.43 -4.15
C VAL A 138 -7.57 5.83 -3.56
N CYS A 139 -6.75 6.70 -4.15
CA CYS A 139 -6.61 8.08 -3.64
C CYS A 139 -7.96 8.82 -3.60
N GLU A 140 -8.78 8.74 -4.66
CA GLU A 140 -10.10 9.38 -4.70
C GLU A 140 -11.01 8.93 -3.56
N ARG A 141 -10.95 7.65 -3.20
CA ARG A 141 -11.73 7.10 -2.07
C ARG A 141 -11.31 7.66 -0.71
N TYR A 142 -10.03 8.01 -0.56
CA TYR A 142 -9.48 8.55 0.69
C TYR A 142 -9.46 10.08 0.70
N HIS A 143 -9.73 10.72 -0.44
CA HIS A 143 -9.91 12.16 -0.54
C HIS A 143 -11.27 12.58 0.01
N CYS A 144 -11.35 13.77 0.58
CA CYS A 144 -12.41 14.16 1.49
C CYS A 144 -13.69 14.68 0.83
N SER A 145 -13.78 15.04 -0.45
CA SER A 145 -15.00 15.55 -1.15
C SER A 145 -15.64 16.84 -0.62
N SER A 146 -15.64 17.09 0.69
CA SER A 146 -15.99 18.38 1.33
C SER A 146 -14.75 19.18 1.75
N CYS A 147 -13.58 18.57 1.55
CA CYS A 147 -12.22 19.05 1.61
C CYS A 147 -11.39 18.14 0.69
#